data_AF-A0A7Y1V0G2-F1
#
_entry.id   AF-A0A7Y1V0G2-F1
#
_cell.length_a   1.000
_cell.length_b   1.000
_cell.length_c   1.000
_cell.angle_alpha   90.00
_cell.angle_beta   90.00
_cell.angle_gamma   90.00
#
_symmetry.space_group_name_H-M   'P 1'
#
loop_
_entity.id
_entity.type
_entity.pdbx_description
1 polymer ?
#
loop_
_entity_poly.entity_id
_entity_poly.type
_entity_poly.pdbx_seq_one_letter_code
_entity_poly.pdbx_strand_id
1 'polypeptide(L)'
;MNKKHSLVVLAATLALIAAACSGDSSSDTTVTDPPTPDPINLSGTRWVATAMFLGGAPVAFVPNAEPTVDFTDDGRSLGGSTGCNSFFADYTVGGGTISFGGLGQTEMACEEPLM
;
A
#
# COMPACT_ATOMS: atom_id res chain seq x y z
N MET A 1 44.29 12.58 -47.78
CA MET A 1 44.67 12.98 -46.40
C MET A 1 44.04 11.94 -45.46
N ASN A 2 44.60 10.78 -45.12
CA ASN A 2 45.94 10.27 -44.80
C ASN A 2 46.40 10.56 -43.35
N LYS A 3 46.12 9.62 -42.42
CA LYS A 3 47.03 9.03 -41.40
C LYS A 3 46.20 8.03 -40.54
N LYS A 4 46.18 6.73 -40.82
CA LYS A 4 47.18 5.63 -40.62
C LYS A 4 47.31 5.14 -39.15
N HIS A 5 47.15 3.83 -39.00
CA HIS A 5 47.07 3.00 -37.79
C HIS A 5 48.40 2.83 -37.00
N SER A 6 48.23 2.35 -35.74
CA SER A 6 49.00 1.26 -35.08
C SER A 6 50.14 1.61 -34.09
N LEU A 7 49.99 1.17 -32.84
CA LEU A 7 51.00 0.46 -31.99
C LEU A 7 50.29 -0.02 -30.68
N VAL A 8 49.89 -1.29 -30.54
CA VAL A 8 50.62 -2.39 -29.86
C VAL A 8 51.20 -2.01 -28.49
N VAL A 9 50.57 -2.46 -27.39
CA VAL A 9 51.28 -2.96 -26.21
C VAL A 9 50.51 -4.17 -25.64
N LEU A 10 51.05 -5.35 -25.91
CA LEU A 10 50.75 -6.62 -25.25
C LEU A 10 51.74 -6.74 -24.08
N ALA A 11 51.28 -6.90 -22.84
CA ALA A 11 52.14 -7.32 -21.74
C ALA A 11 51.33 -8.04 -20.67
N ALA A 12 51.22 -9.36 -20.81
CA ALA A 12 50.92 -10.26 -19.71
C ALA A 12 52.12 -10.29 -18.75
N THR A 13 51.92 -9.98 -17.47
CA THR A 13 52.83 -10.42 -16.41
C THR A 13 52.06 -10.77 -15.14
N LEU A 14 52.30 -11.99 -14.68
CA LEU A 14 51.79 -12.64 -13.48
C LEU A 14 52.92 -12.59 -12.43
N ALA A 15 52.65 -12.11 -11.21
CA ALA A 15 53.47 -12.38 -10.03
C ALA A 15 52.71 -12.11 -8.72
N LEU A 16 52.41 -13.19 -7.97
CA LEU A 16 52.03 -13.21 -6.55
C LEU A 16 53.22 -12.83 -5.67
N ILE A 17 53.04 -12.02 -4.60
CA ILE A 17 53.62 -12.25 -3.26
C ILE A 17 52.67 -11.68 -2.17
N ALA A 18 52.42 -12.49 -1.13
CA ALA A 18 51.54 -12.24 0.02
C ALA A 18 52.24 -11.52 1.19
N ALA A 19 51.49 -10.75 1.99
CA ALA A 19 51.54 -10.75 3.47
C ALA A 19 50.59 -9.69 4.06
N ALA A 20 49.90 -10.09 5.11
CA ALA A 20 48.79 -9.44 5.78
C ALA A 20 49.16 -8.14 6.53
N CYS A 21 48.22 -7.19 6.52
CA CYS A 21 47.93 -6.36 7.69
C CYS A 21 46.41 -6.35 7.88
N SER A 22 45.94 -7.18 8.81
CA SER A 22 44.58 -7.13 9.34
C SER A 22 44.40 -5.80 10.07
N GLY A 23 43.55 -4.94 9.51
CA GLY A 23 42.95 -3.80 10.17
C GLY A 23 41.45 -3.93 10.02
N ASP A 24 40.88 -4.89 10.75
CA ASP A 24 39.44 -5.08 10.87
C ASP A 24 38.88 -3.88 11.63
N SER A 25 38.16 -3.03 10.91
CA SER A 25 37.20 -2.09 11.48
C SER A 25 36.07 -1.98 10.48
N SER A 26 35.48 -3.15 10.20
CA SER A 26 34.09 -3.23 9.79
C SER A 26 33.29 -2.76 10.99
N SER A 27 33.06 -1.44 11.08
CA SER A 27 31.92 -0.93 11.83
C SER A 27 30.68 -1.32 11.04
N ASP A 28 30.36 -2.61 11.09
CA ASP A 28 29.07 -3.18 10.76
C ASP A 28 28.09 -2.73 11.84
N THR A 29 27.80 -1.43 11.82
CA THR A 29 26.58 -0.93 12.43
C THR A 29 25.51 -1.23 11.39
N THR A 30 24.95 -2.43 11.48
CA THR A 30 23.58 -2.66 11.00
C THR A 30 22.68 -1.72 11.79
N VAL A 31 22.64 -0.45 11.36
CA VAL A 31 21.50 0.42 11.63
C VAL A 31 20.37 -0.28 10.90
N THR A 32 19.67 -1.16 11.61
CA THR A 32 18.39 -1.69 11.16
C THR A 32 17.48 -0.48 11.08
N ASP A 33 17.39 0.10 9.88
CA ASP A 33 16.32 1.03 9.55
C ASP A 33 15.02 0.39 10.04
N PRO A 34 14.17 1.12 10.80
CA PRO A 34 12.91 0.56 11.24
C PRO A 34 12.19 0.02 10.00
N PRO A 35 11.59 -1.18 10.05
CA PRO A 35 10.93 -1.76 8.89
C PRO A 35 9.94 -0.74 8.35
N THR A 36 10.15 -0.29 7.11
CA THR A 36 9.15 0.52 6.41
C THR A 36 7.89 -0.33 6.37
N PRO A 37 6.76 0.14 6.94
CA PRO A 37 5.55 -0.65 6.96
C PRO A 37 5.15 -0.99 5.52
N ASP A 38 4.73 -2.25 5.31
CA ASP A 38 4.26 -2.69 4.01
C ASP A 38 3.13 -1.77 3.53
N PRO A 39 3.10 -1.44 2.23
CA PRO A 39 2.04 -0.62 1.68
C PRO A 39 0.68 -1.32 1.90
N ILE A 40 -0.26 -0.61 2.52
CA ILE A 40 -1.63 -1.12 2.71
C ILE A 40 -2.28 -1.29 1.35
N ASN A 41 -2.67 -2.53 1.02
CA ASN A 41 -3.43 -2.85 -0.19
C ASN A 41 -4.86 -3.24 0.19
N LEU A 42 -5.83 -2.47 -0.31
CA LEU A 42 -7.26 -2.70 -0.09
C LEU A 42 -7.96 -3.29 -1.31
N SER A 43 -7.32 -3.33 -2.48
CA SER A 43 -7.96 -3.78 -3.72
C SER A 43 -8.51 -5.20 -3.59
N GLY A 44 -9.74 -5.42 -4.04
CA GLY A 44 -10.41 -6.72 -3.99
C GLY A 44 -10.83 -7.18 -2.58
N THR A 45 -10.77 -6.30 -1.58
CA THR A 45 -11.17 -6.63 -0.20
C THR A 45 -12.61 -6.20 0.09
N ARG A 46 -13.31 -7.01 0.90
CA ARG A 46 -14.62 -6.69 1.47
C ARG A 46 -14.50 -6.54 2.98
N TRP A 47 -15.05 -5.45 3.49
CA TRP A 47 -15.06 -5.11 4.91
C TRP A 47 -16.50 -5.00 5.39
N VAL A 48 -16.75 -5.53 6.58
CA VAL A 48 -18.05 -5.44 7.27
C VAL A 48 -17.83 -4.67 8.55
N ALA A 49 -18.66 -3.65 8.80
CA ALA A 49 -18.60 -2.89 10.04
C ALA A 49 -18.96 -3.80 11.23
N THR A 50 -18.17 -3.72 12.30
CA THR A 50 -18.38 -4.52 13.53
C THR A 50 -18.91 -3.71 14.69
N ALA A 51 -18.75 -2.38 14.64
CA ALA A 51 -19.29 -1.44 15.61
C ALA A 51 -19.48 -0.06 14.97
N MET A 52 -20.39 0.73 15.51
CA MET A 52 -20.61 2.13 15.14
C MET A 52 -20.79 2.96 16.40
N PHE A 53 -20.31 4.21 16.35
CA PHE A 53 -20.40 5.14 17.47
C PHE A 53 -20.93 6.48 16.97
N LEU A 54 -21.89 7.06 17.71
CA LEU A 54 -22.42 8.40 17.46
C LEU A 54 -22.24 9.24 18.72
N GLY A 55 -21.47 10.33 18.61
CA GLY A 55 -21.10 11.15 19.78
C GLY A 55 -20.32 10.38 20.86
N GLY A 56 -19.62 9.31 20.49
CA GLY A 56 -18.88 8.44 21.41
C GLY A 56 -19.70 7.33 22.07
N ALA A 57 -21.01 7.30 21.87
CA ALA A 57 -21.87 6.21 22.35
C ALA A 57 -22.02 5.11 21.28
N PRO A 58 -21.98 3.81 21.65
CA PRO A 58 -22.17 2.73 20.71
C PRO A 58 -23.61 2.72 20.17
N VAL A 59 -23.75 2.45 18.87
CA VAL A 59 -25.02 2.28 18.18
C VAL A 59 -25.10 0.85 17.66
N ALA A 60 -26.21 0.18 17.93
CA ALA A 60 -26.45 -1.17 17.44
C ALA A 60 -26.82 -1.14 15.96
N PHE A 61 -26.33 -2.12 15.20
CA PHE A 61 -26.79 -2.35 13.84
C PHE A 61 -28.19 -2.95 13.82
N VAL A 62 -28.92 -2.66 12.75
CA VAL A 62 -30.11 -3.42 12.40
C VAL A 62 -29.65 -4.83 11.97
N PRO A 63 -30.24 -5.91 12.52
CA PRO A 63 -29.80 -7.27 12.20
C PRO A 63 -29.81 -7.55 10.69
N ASN A 64 -28.71 -8.10 10.16
CA ASN A 64 -28.51 -8.41 8.73
C ASN A 64 -28.47 -7.18 7.80
N ALA A 65 -28.22 -6.01 8.36
CA ALA A 65 -28.04 -4.76 7.63
C ALA A 65 -26.78 -4.03 8.08
N GLU A 66 -25.75 -4.81 8.45
CA GLU A 66 -24.44 -4.28 8.80
C GLU A 66 -23.82 -3.54 7.61
N PRO A 67 -23.30 -2.31 7.80
CA PRO A 67 -22.65 -1.59 6.72
C PRO A 67 -21.45 -2.34 6.15
N THR A 68 -21.27 -2.24 4.84
CA THR A 68 -20.16 -2.88 4.12
C THR A 68 -19.37 -1.87 3.29
N VAL A 69 -18.09 -2.18 3.05
CA VAL A 69 -17.23 -1.50 2.08
C VAL A 69 -16.58 -2.54 1.20
N ASP A 70 -16.70 -2.36 -0.11
CA ASP A 70 -16.22 -3.26 -1.14
C ASP A 70 -15.25 -2.52 -2.05
N PHE A 71 -13.96 -2.76 -1.87
CA PHE A 71 -12.91 -2.18 -2.69
C PHE A 71 -12.75 -2.99 -3.98
N THR A 72 -12.85 -2.34 -5.12
CA THR A 72 -12.76 -3.03 -6.41
C THR A 72 -11.33 -3.50 -6.70
N ASP A 73 -11.19 -4.54 -7.53
CA ASP A 73 -9.88 -5.10 -7.90
C ASP A 73 -9.00 -4.11 -8.66
N ASP A 74 -9.60 -3.08 -9.27
CA ASP A 74 -8.87 -2.05 -10.02
C ASP A 74 -8.11 -1.06 -9.15
N GLY A 75 -8.31 -1.12 -7.82
CA GLY A 75 -7.60 -0.31 -6.83
C GLY A 75 -7.93 1.17 -6.84
N ARG A 76 -9.06 1.57 -7.43
CA ARG A 76 -9.43 2.98 -7.58
C ARG A 76 -10.83 3.29 -7.10
N SER A 77 -11.75 2.34 -7.21
CA SER A 77 -13.14 2.54 -6.85
C SER A 77 -13.56 1.65 -5.68
N LEU A 78 -14.63 2.04 -5.02
CA LEU A 78 -15.29 1.24 -4.01
C LEU A 78 -16.79 1.38 -4.13
N GLY A 79 -17.48 0.40 -3.59
CA GLY A 79 -18.89 0.45 -3.30
C GLY A 79 -19.18 0.00 -1.88
N GLY A 80 -20.46 -0.08 -1.53
CA GLY A 80 -20.87 -0.69 -0.29
C GLY A 80 -22.35 -0.52 -0.03
N SER A 81 -22.78 -1.04 1.12
CA SER A 81 -24.14 -0.90 1.63
C SER A 81 -24.13 -0.20 2.98
N THR A 82 -25.17 0.60 3.23
CA THR A 82 -25.50 1.17 4.55
C THR A 82 -26.70 0.44 5.18
N GLY A 83 -26.97 -0.78 4.73
CA GLY A 83 -28.14 -1.58 5.09
C GLY A 83 -29.18 -1.58 3.97
N CYS A 84 -29.86 -0.44 3.78
CA CYS A 84 -30.86 -0.28 2.72
C CYS A 84 -30.28 0.36 1.45
N ASN A 85 -29.52 1.46 1.59
CA ASN A 85 -28.96 2.18 0.45
C ASN A 85 -27.55 1.71 0.12
N SER A 86 -27.20 1.73 -1.16
CA SER A 86 -25.83 1.51 -1.63
C SER A 86 -25.13 2.83 -1.88
N PHE A 87 -23.80 2.81 -1.76
CA PHE A 87 -22.94 3.95 -2.06
C PHE A 87 -21.77 3.52 -2.94
N PHE A 88 -21.12 4.51 -3.56
CA PHE A 88 -19.93 4.32 -4.39
C PHE A 88 -19.07 5.58 -4.37
N ALA A 89 -17.76 5.38 -4.51
CA ALA A 89 -16.77 6.45 -4.59
C ALA A 89 -15.47 5.96 -5.23
N ASP A 90 -14.64 6.91 -5.65
CA ASP A 90 -13.21 6.65 -5.85
C ASP A 90 -12.45 6.76 -4.52
N TYR A 91 -11.33 6.07 -4.39
CA TYR A 91 -10.47 6.13 -3.21
C TYR A 91 -8.98 6.15 -3.57
N THR A 92 -8.19 6.67 -2.63
CA THR A 92 -6.72 6.61 -2.67
C THR A 92 -6.19 6.22 -1.30
N VAL A 93 -5.12 5.42 -1.26
CA VAL A 93 -4.46 4.96 -0.02
C VAL A 93 -3.01 5.43 -0.03
N GLY A 94 -2.57 6.06 1.06
CA GLY A 94 -1.19 6.50 1.19
C GLY A 94 -0.90 7.09 2.57
N GLY A 95 0.31 6.89 3.09
CA GLY A 95 0.74 7.45 4.37
C GLY A 95 -0.17 7.04 5.54
N GLY A 96 -0.72 5.82 5.52
CA GLY A 96 -1.68 5.34 6.53
C GLY A 96 -3.06 5.99 6.46
N THR A 97 -3.35 6.77 5.42
CA THR A 97 -4.62 7.47 5.23
C THR A 97 -5.37 6.89 4.02
N ILE A 98 -6.69 6.80 4.14
CA ILE A 98 -7.60 6.55 3.03
C ILE A 98 -8.33 7.86 2.74
N SER A 99 -8.27 8.34 1.51
CA SER A 99 -9.04 9.50 1.05
C SER A 99 -10.09 9.04 0.04
N PHE A 100 -11.29 9.60 0.14
CA PHE A 100 -12.41 9.30 -0.75
C PHE A 100 -12.67 10.50 -1.66
N GLY A 101 -12.96 10.21 -2.93
CA GLY A 101 -13.36 11.20 -3.92
C GLY A 101 -14.84 11.59 -3.77
N GLY A 102 -15.47 11.95 -4.89
CA GLY A 102 -16.91 12.18 -4.93
C GLY A 102 -17.69 10.95 -4.48
N LEU A 103 -18.59 11.13 -3.52
CA LEU A 103 -19.47 10.09 -3.01
C LEU A 103 -20.84 10.19 -3.69
N GLY A 104 -21.31 9.05 -4.19
CA GLY A 104 -22.69 8.87 -4.65
C GLY A 104 -23.41 7.84 -3.80
N GLN A 105 -24.74 7.96 -3.71
CA GLN A 105 -25.60 7.00 -3.03
C GLN A 105 -26.93 6.83 -3.77
N THR A 106 -27.59 5.70 -3.52
CA THR A 106 -29.00 5.54 -3.85
C THR A 106 -29.88 6.20 -2.78
N GLU A 107 -31.10 6.56 -3.15
CA GLU A 107 -32.14 7.06 -2.24
C GLU A 107 -33.41 6.22 -2.41
N MET A 108 -33.33 4.95 -2.01
CA MET A 108 -34.46 4.04 -2.06
C MET A 108 -35.35 4.24 -0.83
N ALA A 109 -36.65 3.97 -0.97
CA ALA A 109 -37.54 3.90 0.18
C ALA A 109 -37.18 2.66 1.00
N CYS A 110 -36.81 2.87 2.25
CA CYS A 110 -36.44 1.82 3.18
C CYS A 110 -37.64 1.42 4.04
N GLU A 111 -37.64 0.19 4.55
CA GLU A 111 -38.60 -0.22 5.58
C GLU A 111 -38.06 0.16 6.96
N GLU A 112 -38.92 0.35 7.96
CA GLU A 112 -38.41 0.43 9.34
C GLU A 112 -37.76 -0.90 9.74
N PRO A 113 -36.60 -0.90 10.43
CA PRO A 113 -35.90 0.23 11.06
C PRO A 113 -34.73 0.80 10.22
N LEU A 114 -34.73 0.63 8.89
CA LEU A 114 -33.65 1.06 7.99
C LEU A 114 -33.85 2.46 7.37
N MET A 115 -34.97 3.11 7.68
CA MET A 115 -35.28 4.50 7.32
C MET A 115 -34.49 5.52 8.14
#